data_AF-A0A2T7P909-F1
#
_entry.id   AF-A0A2T7P909-F1
#
_cell.length_a   1.000
_cell.length_b   1.000
_cell.length_c   1.000
_cell.angle_alpha   90.00
_cell.angle_beta   90.00
_cell.angle_gamma   90.00
#
_symmetry.space_group_name_H-M   'P 1'
#
loop_
_entity.id
_entity.type
_entity.pdbx_description
1 polymer ?
#
loop_
_entity_poly.entity_id
_entity_poly.type
_entity_poly.pdbx_seq_one_letter_code
_entity_poly.pdbx_strand_id
1 'polypeptide(L)'
;MLLTTVLHLLCLASLAAAFLFNRASWDGLKVTWGMDTHNPNTFAALPRQESEAKQDGWTKIADCDKRNAVVSFLRQQQVSGVRYVKDNDYSIILLFDRNGYIAGIQCGNGTDPVSHSIHIPMRETGLATTSWTKGHCFAYMGMHYWHNLTADMSCEYFFPAFLLYNKGALTAFGWATGLGLTSKRFEHPPHAAFSSFLNPVPLCLNQYAQLSTMHIYFTSDPTAIAC
;
A
#
# COMPACT_ATOMS: atom_id res chain seq x y z
N MET A 1 21.46 39.49 -29.15
CA MET A 1 22.32 38.62 -28.32
C MET A 1 21.78 38.38 -26.90
N LEU A 2 21.13 39.34 -26.24
CA LEU A 2 20.55 39.14 -24.89
C LEU A 2 19.35 38.18 -24.85
N LEU A 3 18.49 38.21 -25.89
CA LEU A 3 17.25 37.43 -25.90
C LEU A 3 17.49 35.92 -26.04
N THR A 4 18.54 35.54 -26.78
CA THR A 4 18.92 34.13 -26.97
C THR A 4 19.55 33.53 -25.71
N THR A 5 20.34 34.30 -24.96
CA THR A 5 20.97 33.83 -23.70
C THR A 5 19.92 33.62 -22.60
N VAL A 6 18.95 34.52 -22.46
CA VAL A 6 17.86 34.39 -21.48
C VAL A 6 16.98 33.16 -21.77
N LEU A 7 16.70 32.88 -23.05
CA LEU A 7 15.90 31.71 -23.45
C LEU A 7 16.62 30.38 -23.16
N HIS A 8 17.95 30.32 -23.33
CA HIS A 8 18.73 29.12 -23.00
C HIS A 8 18.83 28.89 -21.49
N LEU A 9 18.98 29.95 -20.69
CA LEU A 9 18.97 29.87 -19.22
C LEU A 9 17.61 29.41 -18.67
N LEU A 10 16.50 29.90 -19.23
CA LEU A 10 15.15 29.45 -18.85
C LEU A 10 14.89 27.97 -19.21
N CYS A 11 15.44 27.49 -20.34
CA CYS A 11 15.29 26.10 -20.77
C CYS A 11 16.15 25.13 -19.94
N LEU A 12 17.36 25.55 -19.54
CA LEU A 12 18.20 24.78 -18.61
C LEU A 12 17.60 24.72 -17.20
N ALA A 13 16.99 25.80 -16.72
CA ALA A 13 16.30 25.83 -15.43
C ALA A 13 15.03 24.96 -15.42
N SER A 14 14.28 24.91 -16.53
CA SER A 14 13.09 24.05 -16.64
C SER A 14 13.44 22.58 -16.80
N LEU A 15 14.54 22.24 -17.50
CA LEU A 15 15.08 20.88 -17.54
C LEU A 15 15.60 20.45 -16.14
N ALA A 16 16.33 21.30 -15.43
CA ALA A 16 16.78 21.02 -14.07
C ALA A 16 15.59 20.84 -13.10
N ALA A 17 14.55 21.66 -13.21
CA ALA A 17 13.33 21.50 -12.43
C ALA A 17 12.58 20.20 -12.76
N ALA A 18 12.58 19.77 -14.03
CA ALA A 18 12.00 18.48 -14.45
C ALA A 18 12.74 17.27 -13.84
N PHE A 19 14.05 17.37 -13.59
CA PHE A 19 14.84 16.36 -12.88
C PHE A 19 14.74 16.42 -11.35
N LEU A 20 14.31 17.56 -10.79
CA LEU A 20 14.07 17.71 -9.35
C LEU A 20 12.70 17.17 -8.91
N PHE A 21 11.82 16.84 -9.85
CA PHE A 21 10.65 16.01 -9.53
C PHE A 21 11.12 14.57 -9.38
N ASN A 22 11.59 14.24 -8.18
CA ASN A 22 11.76 12.86 -7.75
C ASN A 22 10.37 12.21 -7.81
N ARG A 23 10.06 11.57 -8.95
CA ARG A 23 8.86 10.77 -9.14
C ARG A 23 8.96 9.66 -8.10
N ALA A 24 7.89 9.32 -7.40
CA ALA A 24 7.90 8.15 -6.53
C ALA A 24 8.35 6.96 -7.39
N SER A 25 9.58 6.49 -7.19
CA SER A 25 10.11 5.35 -7.93
C SER A 25 9.57 4.12 -7.23
N TRP A 26 8.46 3.61 -7.74
CA TRP A 26 7.96 2.30 -7.32
C TRP A 26 8.87 1.22 -7.92
N ASP A 27 10.00 0.99 -7.25
CA ASP A 27 11.10 0.16 -7.71
C ASP A 27 11.14 -1.21 -6.99
N GLY A 28 10.26 -1.44 -6.02
CA GLY A 28 10.10 -2.74 -5.36
C GLY A 28 8.65 -3.07 -5.05
N LEU A 29 8.42 -4.29 -4.57
CA LEU A 29 7.17 -4.68 -3.95
C LEU A 29 7.49 -5.59 -2.77
N LYS A 30 7.26 -5.12 -1.56
CA LYS A 30 7.54 -5.87 -0.33
C LYS A 30 6.36 -5.77 0.62
N VAL A 31 6.20 -6.78 1.45
CA VAL A 31 5.22 -6.79 2.53
C VAL A 31 5.90 -7.05 3.86
N THR A 32 5.10 -6.99 4.93
CA THR A 32 5.53 -7.04 6.33
C THR A 32 6.50 -5.93 6.71
N TRP A 33 6.55 -5.66 8.00
CA TRP A 33 7.52 -4.80 8.65
C TRP A 33 7.95 -5.43 9.98
N GLY A 34 9.18 -5.14 10.39
CA GLY A 34 9.72 -5.51 11.69
C GLY A 34 11.02 -4.75 11.98
N MET A 35 11.48 -4.83 13.22
CA MET A 35 12.68 -4.10 13.66
C MET A 35 14.00 -4.84 13.34
N ASP A 36 13.95 -6.15 13.09
CA ASP A 36 15.14 -6.94 12.78
C ASP A 36 15.45 -6.90 11.28
N THR A 37 16.28 -5.96 10.84
CA THR A 37 16.64 -5.80 9.43
C THR A 37 17.53 -6.93 8.88
N HIS A 38 18.03 -7.84 9.73
CA HIS A 38 18.81 -9.00 9.30
C HIS A 38 17.92 -10.21 8.96
N ASN A 39 16.67 -10.22 9.45
CA ASN A 39 15.70 -11.25 9.12
C ASN A 39 15.11 -10.99 7.72
N PRO A 40 15.23 -11.93 6.77
CA PRO A 40 14.73 -11.73 5.40
C PRO A 40 13.20 -11.64 5.32
N ASN A 41 12.46 -12.03 6.35
CA ASN A 41 11.00 -11.92 6.40
C ASN A 41 10.50 -10.56 6.91
N THR A 42 11.41 -9.71 7.42
CA THR A 42 11.08 -8.36 7.91
C THR A 42 10.50 -7.49 6.82
N PHE A 43 11.03 -7.60 5.60
CA PHE A 43 10.49 -6.98 4.39
C PHE A 43 10.42 -8.03 3.29
N ALA A 44 9.40 -8.89 3.36
CA ALA A 44 9.25 -10.02 2.45
C ALA A 44 8.95 -9.53 1.02
N ALA A 45 9.83 -9.85 0.07
CA ALA A 45 9.63 -9.47 -1.32
C ALA A 45 8.46 -10.24 -1.95
N LEU A 46 7.67 -9.53 -2.76
CA LEU A 46 6.64 -10.11 -3.60
C LEU A 46 7.09 -10.10 -5.07
N PRO A 47 6.70 -11.10 -5.86
CA PRO A 47 7.01 -11.14 -7.28
C PRO A 47 6.35 -9.98 -8.01
N ARG A 48 7.09 -9.32 -8.89
CA ARG A 48 6.57 -8.25 -9.76
C ARG A 48 6.26 -8.74 -11.17
N GLN A 49 6.79 -9.91 -11.52
CA GLN A 49 6.49 -10.61 -12.76
C GLN A 49 5.79 -11.95 -12.50
N GLU A 50 4.88 -12.34 -13.38
CA GLU A 50 4.17 -13.63 -13.29
C GLU A 50 5.15 -14.82 -13.32
N SER A 51 6.24 -14.71 -14.09
CA SER A 51 7.30 -15.72 -14.17
C SER A 51 7.98 -15.94 -12.82
N GLU A 52 8.28 -14.86 -12.10
CA GLU A 52 8.84 -14.89 -10.74
C GLU A 52 7.84 -15.53 -9.77
N ALA A 53 6.55 -15.18 -9.87
CA ALA A 53 5.51 -15.76 -9.02
C ALA A 53 5.42 -17.29 -9.18
N LYS A 54 5.48 -17.79 -10.42
CA LYS A 54 5.49 -19.23 -10.72
C LYS A 54 6.73 -19.93 -10.15
N GLN A 55 7.90 -19.30 -10.28
CA GLN A 55 9.16 -19.83 -9.73
C GLN A 55 9.13 -19.85 -8.19
N ASP A 56 8.52 -18.84 -7.57
CA ASP A 56 8.45 -18.65 -6.13
C ASP A 56 7.28 -19.41 -5.46
N GLY A 57 6.64 -20.32 -6.21
CA GLY A 57 5.62 -21.25 -5.70
C GLY A 57 4.21 -20.69 -5.55
N TRP A 58 3.89 -19.54 -6.16
CA TRP A 58 2.55 -18.97 -6.13
C TRP A 58 1.57 -19.76 -7.03
N THR A 59 0.33 -19.90 -6.58
CA THR A 59 -0.71 -20.63 -7.31
C THR A 59 -1.64 -19.66 -8.03
N LYS A 60 -1.83 -19.88 -9.33
CA LYS A 60 -2.81 -19.15 -10.16
C LYS A 60 -4.23 -19.54 -9.76
N ILE A 61 -5.06 -18.57 -9.38
CA ILE A 61 -6.45 -18.82 -8.94
C ILE A 61 -7.51 -18.31 -9.92
N ALA A 62 -7.16 -17.35 -10.78
CA ALA A 62 -8.05 -16.85 -11.82
C ALA A 62 -7.25 -16.33 -13.02
N ASP A 63 -7.90 -16.32 -14.18
CA ASP A 63 -7.37 -15.83 -15.45
C ASP A 63 -8.41 -15.00 -16.20
N CYS A 64 -7.97 -14.17 -17.14
CA CYS A 64 -8.82 -13.34 -17.99
C CYS A 64 -9.74 -14.18 -18.90
N ASP A 65 -9.36 -15.43 -19.20
CA ASP A 65 -9.96 -16.22 -20.29
C ASP A 65 -11.03 -17.25 -19.90
N LYS A 66 -11.42 -17.42 -18.63
CA LYS A 66 -12.43 -18.45 -18.30
C LYS A 66 -13.48 -18.07 -17.26
N ARG A 67 -14.73 -18.20 -17.72
CA ARG A 67 -15.98 -18.48 -16.97
C ARG A 67 -15.87 -19.78 -16.16
N ASN A 68 -14.91 -19.88 -15.23
CA ASN A 68 -14.72 -21.05 -14.38
C ASN A 68 -15.65 -21.00 -13.16
N ALA A 69 -16.34 -22.11 -12.90
CA ALA A 69 -17.52 -22.22 -12.05
C ALA A 69 -17.35 -21.85 -10.56
N VAL A 70 -16.13 -21.74 -10.04
CA VAL A 70 -15.88 -21.27 -8.66
C VAL A 70 -16.05 -19.75 -8.53
N VAL A 71 -15.93 -19.03 -9.65
CA VAL A 71 -16.20 -17.58 -9.75
C VAL A 71 -17.68 -17.30 -10.08
N SER A 72 -18.52 -18.34 -10.14
CA SER A 72 -19.94 -18.18 -10.50
C SER A 72 -20.79 -17.48 -9.43
N PHE A 73 -20.26 -17.26 -8.22
CA PHE A 73 -20.93 -16.45 -7.20
C PHE A 73 -20.82 -14.93 -7.47
N LEU A 74 -19.90 -14.50 -8.35
CA LEU A 74 -19.75 -13.11 -8.79
C LEU A 74 -20.14 -12.96 -10.25
N ARG A 75 -21.38 -13.34 -10.61
CA ARG A 75 -21.93 -13.04 -11.95
C ARG A 75 -22.05 -11.53 -12.13
N GLN A 76 -20.97 -10.88 -12.57
CA GLN A 76 -20.91 -9.71 -13.46
C GLN A 76 -19.54 -9.00 -13.49
N GLN A 77 -18.53 -9.43 -12.72
CA GLN A 77 -17.21 -8.83 -12.83
C GLN A 77 -16.33 -9.64 -13.76
N GLN A 78 -16.20 -9.17 -15.00
CA GLN A 78 -15.07 -9.49 -15.86
C GLN A 78 -13.80 -9.20 -15.04
N VAL A 79 -13.08 -10.24 -14.64
CA VAL A 79 -11.93 -10.10 -13.75
C VAL A 79 -10.82 -9.38 -14.53
N SER A 80 -10.49 -8.16 -14.14
CA SER A 80 -9.35 -7.44 -14.70
C SER A 80 -8.05 -8.04 -14.16
N GLY A 81 -7.26 -8.65 -15.04
CA GLY A 81 -5.92 -9.17 -14.72
C GLY A 81 -5.89 -10.61 -14.18
N VAL A 82 -4.70 -11.18 -14.15
CA VAL A 82 -4.44 -12.55 -13.70
C VAL A 82 -4.16 -12.56 -12.19
N ARG A 83 -4.81 -13.46 -11.43
CA ARG A 83 -4.75 -13.46 -9.95
C ARG A 83 -3.94 -14.63 -9.38
N TYR A 84 -3.05 -14.33 -8.43
CA TYR A 84 -2.20 -15.30 -7.73
C TYR A 84 -2.29 -15.17 -6.20
N VAL A 85 -2.22 -16.31 -5.50
CA VAL A 85 -2.13 -16.41 -4.03
C VAL A 85 -0.96 -17.33 -3.63
N LYS A 86 -0.36 -17.09 -2.45
CA LYS A 86 0.74 -17.91 -1.90
C LYS A 86 0.20 -18.78 -0.77
N ASP A 87 0.54 -20.08 -0.77
CA ASP A 87 0.20 -21.01 0.32
C ASP A 87 -1.29 -21.06 0.70
N ASN A 88 -2.21 -20.82 -0.24
CA ASN A 88 -3.66 -20.71 0.02
C ASN A 88 -4.04 -19.58 1.01
N ASP A 89 -3.19 -18.56 1.15
CA ASP A 89 -3.42 -17.34 1.95
C ASP A 89 -3.99 -16.23 1.04
N TYR A 90 -5.22 -15.81 1.32
CA TYR A 90 -5.95 -14.80 0.55
C TYR A 90 -5.78 -13.37 1.08
N SER A 91 -4.94 -13.15 2.09
CA SER A 91 -4.66 -11.82 2.64
C SER A 91 -4.08 -10.85 1.60
N ILE A 92 -3.31 -11.37 0.64
CA ILE A 92 -2.75 -10.61 -0.48
C ILE A 92 -3.05 -11.37 -1.77
N ILE A 93 -3.84 -10.77 -2.65
CA ILE A 93 -4.05 -11.27 -4.02
C ILE A 93 -3.30 -10.36 -4.97
N LEU A 94 -2.33 -10.91 -5.69
CA LEU A 94 -1.58 -10.18 -6.73
C LEU A 94 -2.38 -10.18 -8.04
N LEU A 95 -2.47 -9.03 -8.71
CA LEU A 95 -3.09 -8.86 -10.02
C LEU A 95 -1.99 -8.53 -11.03
N PHE A 96 -1.90 -9.31 -12.11
CA PHE A 96 -0.97 -9.04 -13.22
C PHE A 96 -1.71 -8.59 -14.48
N ASP A 97 -1.10 -7.69 -15.25
CA ASP A 97 -1.60 -7.26 -16.56
C ASP A 97 -1.37 -8.33 -17.65
N ARG A 98 -1.83 -8.03 -18.88
CA ARG A 98 -1.66 -8.92 -20.04
C ARG A 98 -0.20 -9.14 -20.46
N ASN A 99 0.72 -8.29 -19.99
CA ASN A 99 2.15 -8.38 -20.27
C ASN A 99 2.91 -9.10 -19.14
N GLY A 100 2.21 -9.53 -18.07
CA GLY A 100 2.78 -10.24 -16.94
C GLY A 100 3.38 -9.35 -15.85
N TYR A 101 3.15 -8.03 -15.87
CA TYR A 101 3.59 -7.10 -14.82
C TYR A 101 2.52 -6.88 -13.76
N ILE A 102 2.93 -6.65 -12.51
CA ILE A 102 1.99 -6.35 -11.44
C ILE A 102 1.18 -5.08 -11.75
N ALA A 103 -0.13 -5.24 -11.78
CA ALA A 103 -1.13 -4.22 -12.07
C ALA A 103 -1.88 -3.76 -10.81
N GLY A 104 -1.84 -4.56 -9.74
CA GLY A 104 -2.46 -4.19 -8.46
C GLY A 104 -2.40 -5.28 -7.40
N ILE A 105 -2.92 -4.93 -6.22
CA ILE A 105 -3.14 -5.85 -5.10
C ILE A 105 -4.61 -5.71 -4.70
N GLN A 106 -5.29 -6.84 -4.51
CA GLN A 106 -6.67 -6.88 -4.03
C GLN A 106 -6.72 -7.47 -2.63
N CYS A 107 -7.41 -6.77 -1.73
CA CYS A 107 -7.88 -7.24 -0.42
C CYS A 107 -9.38 -6.92 -0.37
N GLY A 108 -10.24 -7.92 -0.16
CA GLY A 108 -11.69 -7.79 -0.44
C GLY A 108 -12.58 -7.60 0.79
N ASN A 109 -13.51 -6.63 0.74
CA ASN A 109 -14.78 -6.65 1.50
C ASN A 109 -15.89 -5.73 0.91
N GLY A 110 -16.05 -5.60 -0.42
CA GLY A 110 -17.02 -4.66 -1.01
C GLY A 110 -17.67 -5.11 -2.32
N THR A 111 -18.84 -4.55 -2.65
CA THR A 111 -19.72 -5.00 -3.75
C THR A 111 -19.59 -4.21 -5.07
N ASP A 112 -19.04 -2.99 -5.07
CA ASP A 112 -18.78 -2.21 -6.30
C ASP A 112 -17.48 -1.37 -6.22
N PRO A 113 -16.39 -1.80 -6.92
CA PRO A 113 -15.09 -1.12 -6.90
C PRO A 113 -14.99 0.10 -7.81
N VAL A 114 -15.96 0.36 -8.70
CA VAL A 114 -15.90 1.47 -9.66
C VAL A 114 -16.46 2.76 -9.07
N SER A 115 -17.59 2.66 -8.36
CA SER A 115 -18.25 3.81 -7.73
C SER A 115 -17.73 4.16 -6.33
N HIS A 116 -17.04 3.24 -5.65
CA HIS A 116 -16.55 3.40 -4.27
C HIS A 116 -15.02 3.39 -4.16
N SER A 117 -14.33 3.89 -5.18
CA SER A 117 -12.87 4.05 -5.11
C SER A 117 -12.49 5.37 -4.42
N ILE A 118 -11.46 5.32 -3.57
CA ILE A 118 -10.86 6.50 -2.95
C ILE A 118 -9.57 6.80 -3.73
N HIS A 119 -9.53 7.96 -4.39
CA HIS A 119 -8.30 8.39 -5.05
C HIS A 119 -7.25 8.80 -4.01
N ILE A 120 -6.10 8.11 -4.03
CA ILE A 120 -4.97 8.40 -3.17
C ILE A 120 -3.98 9.28 -3.93
N PRO A 121 -3.68 10.50 -3.45
CA PRO A 121 -2.66 11.35 -4.07
C PRO A 121 -1.27 10.69 -4.05
N MET A 122 -0.49 10.87 -5.12
CA MET A 122 0.92 10.42 -5.12
C MET A 122 1.83 11.30 -4.26
N ARG A 123 1.37 12.51 -3.92
CA ARG A 123 2.11 13.52 -3.16
C ARG A 123 1.37 13.86 -1.88
N GLU A 124 2.10 13.92 -0.76
CA GLU A 124 1.55 14.22 0.57
C GLU A 124 0.79 15.55 0.58
N THR A 125 1.26 16.54 -0.18
CA THR A 125 0.59 17.85 -0.31
C THR A 125 -0.83 17.76 -0.88
N GLY A 126 -1.13 16.72 -1.66
CA GLY A 126 -2.47 16.48 -2.19
C GLY A 126 -3.48 15.98 -1.14
N LEU A 127 -3.01 15.59 0.06
CA LEU A 127 -3.90 15.13 1.14
C LEU A 127 -4.62 16.26 1.85
N ALA A 128 -4.16 17.50 1.72
CA ALA A 128 -4.74 18.66 2.43
C ALA A 128 -6.23 18.88 2.14
N THR A 129 -6.73 18.39 1.00
CA THR A 129 -8.15 18.50 0.59
C THR A 129 -8.90 17.17 0.70
N THR A 130 -8.38 16.23 1.48
CA THR A 130 -8.94 14.87 1.63
C THR A 130 -9.25 14.57 3.10
N SER A 131 -9.95 13.48 3.35
CA SER A 131 -10.26 13.02 4.71
C SER A 131 -9.12 12.23 5.37
N TRP A 132 -7.89 12.26 4.84
CA TRP A 132 -6.76 11.56 5.44
C TRP A 132 -6.18 12.36 6.61
N THR A 133 -6.39 11.87 7.82
CA THR A 133 -5.84 12.41 9.06
C THR A 133 -4.37 12.05 9.19
N LYS A 134 -3.52 13.04 9.48
CA LYS A 134 -2.08 12.84 9.68
C LYS A 134 -1.81 12.15 11.02
N GLY A 135 -1.15 11.00 10.96
CA GLY A 135 -0.63 10.28 12.11
C GLY A 135 0.78 10.75 12.48
N HIS A 136 1.65 9.78 12.77
CA HIS A 136 3.05 10.04 13.10
C HIS A 136 4.02 9.40 12.10
N CYS A 137 5.24 9.93 12.11
CA CYS A 137 6.35 9.30 11.42
C CYS A 137 6.81 8.06 12.18
N PHE A 138 7.02 6.96 11.47
CA PHE A 138 7.69 5.79 12.02
C PHE A 138 8.87 5.41 11.12
N ALA A 139 10.04 5.17 11.74
CA ALA A 139 11.24 4.76 11.02
C ALA A 139 11.00 3.50 10.18
N TYR A 140 11.50 3.47 8.95
CA TYR A 140 11.32 2.37 7.99
C TYR A 140 9.88 2.13 7.50
N MET A 141 8.91 2.94 7.94
CA MET A 141 7.54 2.93 7.43
C MET A 141 7.22 4.22 6.68
N GLY A 142 7.53 5.38 7.29
CA GLY A 142 7.24 6.71 6.77
C GLY A 142 6.15 7.41 7.57
N MET A 143 5.62 8.49 6.99
CA MET A 143 4.57 9.30 7.59
C MET A 143 3.22 8.60 7.41
N HIS A 144 2.59 8.22 8.52
CA HIS A 144 1.30 7.56 8.51
C HIS A 144 0.15 8.54 8.27
N TYR A 145 -0.82 8.09 7.48
CA TYR A 145 -2.09 8.76 7.29
C TYR A 145 -3.24 7.76 7.42
N TRP A 146 -4.28 8.16 8.14
CA TRP A 146 -5.42 7.32 8.50
C TRP A 146 -6.70 7.99 8.01
N HIS A 147 -7.59 7.24 7.37
CA HIS A 147 -8.78 7.85 6.76
C HIS A 147 -9.85 8.17 7.81
N ASN A 148 -10.25 9.44 7.87
CA ASN A 148 -11.31 10.00 8.70
C ASN A 148 -11.20 9.64 10.19
N LEU A 149 -9.98 9.66 10.71
CA LEU A 149 -9.66 9.21 12.06
C LEU A 149 -10.05 10.28 13.10
N THR A 150 -10.87 9.92 14.09
CA THR A 150 -11.16 10.74 15.28
C THR A 150 -10.96 9.94 16.57
N ALA A 151 -10.80 10.63 17.70
CA ALA A 151 -10.55 9.97 18.98
C ALA A 151 -11.78 9.18 19.50
N ASP A 152 -12.97 9.66 19.20
CA ASP A 152 -14.27 9.21 19.73
C ASP A 152 -15.08 8.35 18.74
N MET A 153 -14.49 7.97 17.59
CA MET A 153 -15.18 7.17 16.57
C MET A 153 -15.60 5.77 17.06
N SER A 154 -16.69 5.25 16.51
CA SER A 154 -17.01 3.82 16.58
C SER A 154 -16.04 3.01 15.72
N CYS A 155 -15.70 1.81 16.21
CA CYS A 155 -14.84 0.87 15.50
C CYS A 155 -15.47 0.31 14.22
N GLU A 156 -16.80 0.42 14.07
CA GLU A 156 -17.49 0.12 12.81
C GLU A 156 -17.09 1.09 11.68
N TYR A 157 -16.63 2.29 12.03
CA TYR A 157 -16.19 3.31 11.08
C TYR A 157 -14.67 3.42 10.97
N PHE A 158 -13.92 2.58 11.70
CA PHE A 158 -12.47 2.55 11.58
C PHE A 158 -12.09 2.01 10.20
N PHE A 159 -11.63 2.90 9.33
CA PHE A 159 -11.24 2.52 7.99
C PHE A 159 -9.93 1.74 8.04
N PRO A 160 -9.88 0.50 7.53
CA PRO A 160 -8.77 -0.39 7.79
C PRO A 160 -7.53 -0.07 6.95
N ALA A 161 -7.57 0.89 6.01
CA ALA A 161 -6.40 1.24 5.21
C ALA A 161 -5.69 2.47 5.76
N PHE A 162 -4.36 2.46 5.67
CA PHE A 162 -3.50 3.60 5.97
C PHE A 162 -2.47 3.82 4.86
N LEU A 163 -2.01 5.07 4.73
CA LEU A 163 -1.01 5.46 3.73
C LEU A 163 0.31 5.79 4.38
N LEU A 164 1.39 5.62 3.61
CA LEU A 164 2.75 5.89 4.05
C LEU A 164 3.50 6.73 3.01
N TYR A 165 3.99 7.88 3.47
CA TYR A 165 4.78 8.80 2.65
C TYR A 165 6.22 8.87 3.14
N ASN A 166 7.15 8.89 2.20
CA ASN A 166 8.58 9.12 2.42
C ASN A 166 8.96 10.39 1.67
N LYS A 167 9.48 11.41 2.37
CA LYS A 167 9.87 12.70 1.78
C LYS A 167 8.77 13.30 0.87
N GLY A 168 7.50 13.21 1.32
CA GLY A 168 6.34 13.75 0.60
C GLY A 168 5.85 12.92 -0.60
N ALA A 169 6.38 11.72 -0.84
CA ALA A 169 5.96 10.83 -1.92
C ALA A 169 5.37 9.51 -1.39
N LEU A 170 4.25 9.08 -1.98
CA LEU A 170 3.58 7.82 -1.61
C LEU A 170 4.53 6.64 -1.88
N THR A 171 4.93 5.97 -0.81
CA THR A 171 5.97 4.92 -0.84
C THR A 171 5.44 3.58 -0.35
N ALA A 172 4.36 3.57 0.43
CA ALA A 172 3.70 2.36 0.88
C ALA A 172 2.22 2.65 1.23
N PHE A 173 1.47 1.59 1.44
CA PHE A 173 0.19 1.61 2.13
C PHE A 173 0.10 0.37 3.01
N GLY A 174 -0.93 0.28 3.84
CA GLY A 174 -1.15 -0.93 4.60
C GLY A 174 -2.58 -1.09 5.08
N TRP A 175 -2.81 -2.24 5.70
CA TRP A 175 -4.07 -2.62 6.31
C TRP A 175 -3.90 -2.75 7.81
N ALA A 176 -4.89 -2.31 8.60
CA ALA A 176 -4.98 -2.44 10.03
C ALA A 176 -6.39 -2.91 10.37
N THR A 177 -6.50 -4.11 10.93
CA THR A 177 -7.80 -4.71 11.24
C THR A 177 -7.84 -5.16 12.69
N GLY A 178 -8.97 -4.97 13.37
CA GLY A 178 -9.19 -5.50 14.71
C GLY A 178 -9.42 -7.02 14.77
N LEU A 179 -9.07 -7.74 13.69
CA LEU A 179 -9.17 -9.19 13.61
C LEU A 179 -7.87 -9.80 14.10
N GLY A 180 -7.94 -10.84 14.94
CA GLY A 180 -6.77 -11.63 15.37
C GLY A 180 -6.32 -12.58 14.27
N LEU A 181 -5.69 -12.05 13.23
CA LEU A 181 -5.18 -12.83 12.10
C LEU A 181 -3.94 -13.60 12.53
N THR A 182 -3.88 -14.90 12.25
CA THR A 182 -2.79 -15.76 12.74
C THR A 182 -1.65 -15.97 11.74
N SER A 183 -1.79 -15.43 10.52
CA SER A 183 -0.74 -15.52 9.50
C SER A 183 0.48 -14.70 9.92
N LYS A 184 1.68 -15.29 9.79
CA LYS A 184 2.96 -14.63 10.08
C LYS A 184 3.26 -13.42 9.19
N ARG A 185 2.41 -13.17 8.18
CA ARG A 185 2.47 -12.00 7.29
C ARG A 185 1.79 -10.77 7.89
N PHE A 186 1.12 -10.91 9.03
CA PHE A 186 0.59 -9.80 9.79
C PHE A 186 1.48 -9.50 10.99
N GLU A 187 1.65 -8.21 11.23
CA GLU A 187 2.23 -7.65 12.42
C GLU A 187 1.14 -7.44 13.47
N HIS A 188 1.53 -7.49 14.74
CA HIS A 188 0.61 -7.33 15.86
C HIS A 188 1.13 -6.27 16.83
N PRO A 189 0.99 -4.97 16.49
CA PRO A 189 1.47 -3.90 17.36
C PRO A 189 0.74 -3.96 18.71
N PRO A 190 1.48 -3.88 19.84
CA PRO A 190 0.84 -3.76 21.15
C PRO A 190 0.13 -2.40 21.27
N HIS A 191 -0.92 -2.32 22.09
CA HIS A 191 -1.70 -1.07 22.25
C HIS A 191 -0.83 0.14 22.64
N ALA A 192 0.22 -0.08 23.44
CA ALA A 192 1.17 0.95 23.82
C ALA A 192 1.90 1.61 22.64
N ALA A 193 2.04 0.91 21.51
CA ALA A 193 2.70 1.41 20.31
C ALA A 193 1.76 2.22 19.39
N PHE A 194 0.44 2.22 19.64
CA PHE A 194 -0.52 2.89 18.74
C PHE A 194 -0.24 4.38 18.58
N SER A 195 0.13 5.06 19.67
CA SER A 195 0.50 6.48 19.63
C SER A 195 1.76 6.78 18.81
N SER A 196 2.55 5.78 18.44
CA SER A 196 3.73 5.96 17.59
C SER A 196 3.38 6.12 16.11
N PHE A 197 2.15 5.79 15.69
CA PHE A 197 1.72 5.87 14.29
C PHE A 197 0.31 6.45 14.08
N LEU A 198 -0.55 6.48 15.11
CA LEU A 198 -1.88 7.10 15.09
C LEU A 198 -1.87 8.46 15.79
N ASN A 199 -2.60 9.44 15.24
CA ASN A 199 -2.87 10.72 15.89
C ASN A 199 -4.24 11.28 15.40
N PRO A 200 -5.27 11.37 16.27
CA PRO A 200 -5.32 10.82 17.63
C PRO A 200 -5.37 9.29 17.63
N VAL A 201 -5.19 8.63 18.79
CA VAL A 201 -5.49 7.19 18.93
C VAL A 201 -6.99 7.03 19.23
N PRO A 202 -7.78 6.35 18.38
CA PRO A 202 -9.19 6.13 18.67
C PRO A 202 -9.39 5.26 19.91
N LEU A 203 -10.30 5.68 20.80
CA LEU A 203 -10.62 4.96 22.02
C LEU A 203 -11.16 3.55 21.75
N CYS A 204 -11.87 3.39 20.63
CA CYS A 204 -12.47 2.11 20.27
C CYS A 204 -11.42 1.01 20.01
N LEU A 205 -10.18 1.35 19.62
CA LEU A 205 -9.15 0.34 19.35
C LEU A 205 -8.76 -0.47 20.60
N ASN A 206 -9.03 0.06 21.80
CA ASN A 206 -8.85 -0.68 23.06
C ASN A 206 -9.80 -1.87 23.21
N GLN A 207 -10.88 -1.94 22.41
CA GLN A 207 -11.84 -3.05 22.42
C GLN A 207 -11.31 -4.29 21.71
N TYR A 208 -10.35 -4.12 20.79
CA TYR A 208 -9.73 -5.24 20.10
C TYR A 208 -8.73 -5.91 21.02
N ALA A 209 -8.75 -7.24 21.07
CA ALA A 209 -7.71 -8.00 21.77
C ALA A 209 -6.34 -7.82 21.09
N GLN A 210 -6.34 -7.62 19.77
CA GLN A 210 -5.16 -7.45 18.95
C GLN A 210 -5.53 -6.71 17.66
N LEU A 211 -4.68 -5.75 17.26
CA LEU A 211 -4.69 -5.18 15.92
C LEU A 211 -3.75 -6.00 15.05
N SER A 212 -4.21 -6.44 13.88
CA SER A 212 -3.38 -7.07 12.86
C SER A 212 -3.11 -6.09 11.74
N THR A 213 -1.83 -5.77 11.53
CA THR A 213 -1.38 -4.81 10.51
C THR A 213 -0.56 -5.49 9.43
N MET A 214 -0.62 -4.98 8.20
CA MET A 214 0.21 -5.45 7.09
C MET A 214 0.61 -4.27 6.23
N HIS A 215 1.92 -4.05 6.15
CA HIS A 215 2.51 -3.04 5.28
C HIS A 215 2.77 -3.59 3.89
N ILE A 216 2.61 -2.74 2.88
CA ILE A 216 2.87 -3.02 1.47
C ILE A 216 3.71 -1.87 0.91
N TYR A 217 5.00 -2.12 0.72
CA TYR A 217 5.99 -1.17 0.26
C TYR A 217 6.18 -1.23 -1.25
N PHE A 218 6.27 -0.06 -1.87
CA PHE A 218 6.59 0.08 -3.29
C PHE A 218 8.07 0.30 -3.57
N THR A 219 8.93 0.15 -2.56
CA THR A 219 10.37 0.39 -2.69
C THR A 219 11.20 -0.88 -2.52
N SER A 220 12.32 -0.94 -3.23
CA SER A 220 13.33 -1.98 -3.10
C SER A 220 14.07 -1.91 -1.75
N ASP A 221 14.15 -0.73 -1.12
CA ASP A 221 14.83 -0.52 0.15
C ASP A 221 13.95 0.21 1.18
N PRO A 222 13.07 -0.52 1.90
CA PRO A 222 12.27 0.06 2.97
C PRO A 222 13.11 0.58 4.15
N THR A 223 14.34 0.10 4.33
CA THR A 223 15.21 0.52 5.44
C THR A 223 15.72 1.95 5.29
N ALA A 224 15.66 2.50 4.07
CA ALA A 224 15.96 3.90 3.80
C ALA A 224 14.76 4.85 3.99
N ILE A 225 13.57 4.33 4.34
CA ILE A 225 12.39 5.17 4.54
C ILE A 225 12.51 5.96 5.83
N ALA A 226 12.32 7.27 5.69
CA ALA A 226 12.24 8.21 6.80
C ALA A 226 11.18 9.28 6.51
N CYS A 227 10.82 10.01 7.55
CA CYS A 227 10.21 11.33 7.42
C CYS A 227 11.25 12.34 7.92
#